data_AF-A0A1F5LRK0-F1
#
_entry.id   AF-A0A1F5LRK0-F1
#
_cell.length_a   1.000
_cell.length_b   1.000
_cell.length_c   1.000
_cell.angle_alpha   90.00
_cell.angle_beta   90.00
_cell.angle_gamma   90.00
#
_symmetry.space_group_name_H-M   'P 1'
#
loop_
_entity.id
_entity.type
_entity.pdbx_description
1 polymer ?
#
loop_
_entity_poly.entity_id
_entity_poly.type
_entity_poly.pdbx_seq_one_letter_code
_entity_poly.pdbx_strand_id
1 'polypeptide(L)'
;MPPIRGKKGPELDCLTRAKICELHATNGWGATTIKKQRFPDIPRSTIQYTLTQEAKRQKQQSLPRSGQPRKLTEEDRDYIYDTIQKKPSILIKDLLGEVDFKVHRMSIWRLTHEMGLRKWRKTQRPTLTPTHAEKRLR
;
A
#
# COMPACT_ATOMS: atom_id res chain seq x y z
N MET A 1 2.91 -41.86 6.94
CA MET A 1 2.42 -40.54 7.43
C MET A 1 3.32 -39.46 6.84
N PRO A 2 2.79 -38.41 6.19
CA PRO A 2 3.61 -37.28 5.76
C PRO A 2 4.07 -36.46 6.99
N PRO A 3 5.28 -35.88 6.96
CA PRO A 3 5.79 -35.12 8.10
C PRO A 3 4.95 -33.87 8.34
N ILE A 4 4.58 -33.65 9.61
CA ILE A 4 3.91 -32.45 10.10
C ILE A 4 4.76 -31.25 9.70
N ARG A 5 4.25 -30.38 8.82
CA ARG A 5 4.95 -29.16 8.41
C ARG A 5 5.22 -28.33 9.67
N GLY A 6 6.48 -28.24 10.08
CA GLY A 6 6.89 -27.45 11.23
C GLY A 6 6.40 -26.01 11.11
N LYS A 7 5.99 -25.41 12.24
CA LYS A 7 5.60 -24.00 12.30
C LYS A 7 6.73 -23.15 11.72
N LYS A 8 6.41 -22.28 10.75
CA LYS A 8 7.38 -21.31 10.23
C LYS A 8 7.74 -20.34 11.36
N GLY A 9 9.03 -20.22 11.64
CA GLY A 9 9.55 -19.26 12.62
C GLY A 9 9.32 -17.81 12.20
N PRO A 10 9.58 -16.85 13.10
CA PRO A 10 9.50 -15.43 12.81
C PRO A 10 10.42 -15.04 11.64
N GLU A 11 10.11 -13.90 11.01
CA GLU A 11 10.99 -13.34 9.98
C GLU A 11 12.35 -12.97 10.58
N LEU A 12 13.42 -13.10 9.77
CA LEU A 12 14.74 -12.63 10.17
C LEU A 12 14.74 -11.12 10.43
N ASP A 13 15.56 -10.69 11.37
CA ASP A 13 15.78 -9.26 11.60
C ASP A 13 16.61 -8.63 10.46
N CYS A 14 16.44 -7.31 10.25
CA CYS A 14 17.13 -6.55 9.22
C CYS A 14 18.66 -6.60 9.40
N LEU A 15 19.16 -6.52 10.64
CA LEU A 15 20.60 -6.58 10.92
C LEU A 15 21.16 -7.97 10.61
N THR A 16 20.40 -9.01 10.92
CA THR A 16 20.79 -10.40 10.61
C THR A 16 20.88 -10.61 9.10
N ARG A 17 19.91 -10.09 8.33
CA ARG A 17 19.96 -10.13 6.85
C ARG A 17 21.16 -9.34 6.32
N ALA A 18 21.40 -8.13 6.82
CA ALA A 18 22.55 -7.31 6.43
C ALA A 18 23.87 -8.06 6.66
N LYS A 19 24.01 -8.73 7.81
CA LYS A 19 25.23 -9.48 8.13
C LYS A 19 25.44 -10.69 7.23
N ILE A 20 24.37 -11.39 6.86
CA ILE A 20 24.44 -12.49 5.88
C ILE A 20 24.95 -11.98 4.53
N CYS A 21 24.41 -10.86 4.05
CA CYS A 21 24.80 -10.25 2.79
C CYS A 21 26.26 -9.74 2.83
N GLU A 22 26.66 -9.09 3.92
CA GLU A 22 28.05 -8.64 4.14
C GLU A 22 29.05 -9.81 4.08
N LEU A 23 28.76 -10.91 4.79
CA LEU A 23 29.63 -12.10 4.76
C LEU A 23 29.75 -12.72 3.37
N HIS A 24 28.67 -12.68 2.58
CA HIS A 24 28.71 -13.14 1.20
C HIS A 24 29.54 -12.21 0.31
N ALA A 25 29.35 -10.89 0.44
CA ALA A 25 30.04 -9.89 -0.38
C ALA A 25 31.53 -9.75 -0.04
N THR A 26 31.89 -9.71 1.24
CA THR A 26 33.26 -9.46 1.70
C THR A 26 34.12 -10.73 1.69
N ASN A 27 33.56 -11.87 2.11
CA ASN A 27 34.32 -13.12 2.27
C ASN A 27 34.08 -14.13 1.14
N GLY A 28 33.14 -13.87 0.22
CA GLY A 28 32.77 -14.81 -0.85
C GLY A 28 32.11 -16.09 -0.32
N TRP A 29 31.56 -16.07 0.89
CA TRP A 29 31.03 -17.29 1.52
C TRP A 29 29.67 -17.68 0.96
N GLY A 30 29.54 -18.93 0.51
CA GLY A 30 28.26 -19.51 0.13
C GLY A 30 27.34 -19.80 1.33
N ALA A 31 26.04 -20.00 1.07
CA ALA A 31 25.01 -20.21 2.11
C ALA A 31 25.31 -21.37 3.08
N THR A 32 25.97 -22.44 2.61
CA THR A 32 26.38 -23.57 3.46
C THR A 32 27.47 -23.15 4.46
N THR A 33 28.44 -22.36 4.02
CA THR A 33 29.54 -21.86 4.86
C THR A 33 29.02 -20.87 5.89
N ILE A 34 28.18 -19.93 5.46
CA ILE A 34 27.55 -18.94 6.36
C ILE A 34 26.74 -19.64 7.46
N LYS A 35 25.95 -20.66 7.11
CA LYS A 35 25.22 -21.46 8.10
C LYS A 35 26.18 -22.09 9.11
N LYS A 36 27.18 -22.83 8.63
CA LYS A 36 28.10 -23.59 9.49
C LYS A 36 28.91 -22.68 10.43
N GLN A 37 29.36 -21.53 9.94
CA GLN A 37 30.32 -20.69 10.66
C GLN A 37 29.69 -19.59 11.50
N ARG A 38 28.53 -19.06 11.12
CA ARG A 38 27.96 -17.86 11.76
C ARG A 38 26.51 -18.00 12.20
N PHE A 39 25.70 -18.76 11.46
CA PHE A 39 24.27 -18.87 11.72
C PHE A 39 23.78 -20.33 11.71
N PRO A 40 24.20 -21.17 12.69
CA PRO A 40 23.85 -22.59 12.72
C PRO A 40 22.35 -22.83 12.91
N ASP A 41 21.68 -21.93 13.65
CA ASP A 41 20.25 -21.99 13.97
C ASP A 41 19.35 -21.56 12.81
N ILE A 42 19.89 -20.81 11.85
CA ILE A 42 19.14 -20.35 10.69
C ILE A 42 19.15 -21.44 9.61
N PRO A 43 17.99 -21.85 9.09
CA PRO A 43 17.94 -22.81 7.99
C PRO A 43 18.72 -22.31 6.77
N ARG A 44 19.47 -23.22 6.13
CA ARG A 44 20.23 -22.92 4.89
C ARG A 44 19.35 -22.28 3.82
N SER A 45 18.11 -22.76 3.70
CA SER A 45 17.11 -22.24 2.76
C SER A 45 16.79 -20.77 3.02
N THR A 46 16.70 -20.35 4.27
CA THR A 46 16.46 -18.95 4.66
C THR A 46 17.66 -18.06 4.33
N ILE A 47 18.89 -18.55 4.53
CA ILE A 47 20.12 -17.83 4.16
C ILE A 47 20.18 -17.67 2.63
N GLN A 48 19.98 -18.76 1.89
CA GLN A 48 19.94 -18.74 0.43
C GLN A 48 18.87 -17.77 -0.08
N TYR A 49 17.65 -17.84 0.48
CA TYR A 49 16.57 -16.93 0.13
C TYR A 49 16.94 -15.48 0.42
N THR A 50 17.60 -15.22 1.55
CA THR A 50 18.08 -13.88 1.91
C THR A 50 19.01 -13.32 0.83
N LEU A 51 20.03 -14.07 0.43
CA LEU A 51 20.98 -13.69 -0.62
C LEU A 51 20.30 -13.47 -1.97
N THR A 52 19.42 -14.38 -2.41
CA THR A 52 18.73 -14.24 -3.71
C THR A 52 17.82 -13.01 -3.78
N GLN A 53 17.26 -12.57 -2.66
CA GLN A 53 16.39 -11.41 -2.59
C GLN A 53 17.13 -10.11 -2.29
N GLU A 54 18.44 -10.15 -2.02
CA GLU A 54 19.25 -8.99 -1.68
C GLU A 54 19.11 -7.88 -2.72
N ALA A 55 19.24 -8.22 -4.01
CA ALA A 55 19.11 -7.27 -5.12
C ALA A 55 17.71 -6.62 -5.21
N LYS A 56 16.67 -7.26 -4.66
CA LYS A 56 15.30 -6.74 -4.69
C LYS A 56 14.95 -5.93 -3.44
N ARG A 57 15.60 -6.18 -2.31
CA ARG A 57 15.30 -5.50 -1.04
C ARG A 57 15.99 -4.15 -0.98
N GLN A 58 15.26 -3.15 -0.50
CA GLN A 58 15.86 -1.87 -0.11
C GLN A 58 16.12 -1.89 1.40
N LYS A 59 17.33 -1.49 1.81
CA LYS A 59 17.72 -1.40 3.24
C LYS A 59 17.53 -2.70 4.04
N GLN A 60 17.64 -3.87 3.38
CA GLN A 60 17.47 -5.19 4.00
C GLN A 60 16.11 -5.45 4.66
N GLN A 61 15.10 -4.63 4.35
CA GLN A 61 13.73 -4.82 4.83
C GLN A 61 12.98 -5.84 3.98
N SER A 62 12.06 -6.58 4.61
CA SER A 62 11.15 -7.46 3.88
C SER A 62 10.34 -6.66 2.87
N LEU A 63 10.17 -7.22 1.67
CA LEU A 63 9.32 -6.61 0.66
C LEU A 63 7.85 -6.69 1.12
N PRO A 64 7.07 -5.60 0.96
CA PRO A 64 5.65 -5.64 1.24
C PRO A 64 5.00 -6.71 0.35
N ARG A 65 4.01 -7.41 0.90
CA ARG A 65 3.23 -8.35 0.11
C ARG A 65 2.41 -7.58 -0.92
N SER A 66 2.36 -8.09 -2.14
CA SER A 66 1.37 -7.61 -3.11
C SER A 66 -0.01 -7.88 -2.51
N GLY A 67 -0.74 -6.80 -2.23
CA GLY A 67 -2.09 -6.88 -1.70
C GLY A 67 -3.06 -7.47 -2.73
N GLN A 68 -4.29 -7.72 -2.31
CA GLN A 68 -5.35 -8.11 -3.24
C GLN A 68 -5.61 -6.95 -4.22
N PRO A 69 -5.79 -7.23 -5.53
CA PRO A 69 -6.19 -6.20 -6.48
C PRO A 69 -7.52 -5.54 -6.06
N ARG A 70 -7.67 -4.27 -6.44
CA ARG A 70 -8.90 -3.52 -6.15
C ARG A 70 -10.06 -4.08 -6.99
N LYS A 71 -11.27 -3.97 -6.45
CA LYS A 71 -12.50 -4.33 -7.18
C LYS A 71 -12.87 -3.34 -8.28
N LEU A 72 -12.48 -2.07 -8.11
CA LEU A 72 -12.62 -1.05 -9.15
C LEU A 72 -11.43 -1.15 -10.09
N THR A 73 -11.72 -1.16 -11.39
CA THR A 73 -10.70 -1.07 -12.43
C THR A 73 -10.15 0.36 -12.53
N GLU A 74 -9.08 0.53 -13.30
CA GLU A 74 -8.55 1.87 -13.61
C GLU A 74 -9.55 2.66 -14.47
N GLU A 75 -10.23 2.00 -15.39
CA GLU A 75 -11.31 2.59 -16.21
C GLU A 75 -12.46 3.11 -15.35
N ASP A 76 -12.91 2.33 -14.36
CA ASP A 76 -13.96 2.76 -13.42
C ASP A 76 -13.51 4.02 -12.64
N ARG A 77 -12.22 4.08 -12.29
CA ARG A 77 -11.65 5.23 -11.56
C ARG A 77 -11.64 6.48 -12.42
N ASP A 78 -11.19 6.38 -13.67
CA ASP A 78 -11.14 7.50 -14.59
C ASP A 78 -12.55 7.98 -14.94
N TYR A 79 -13.50 7.05 -15.10
CA TYR A 79 -14.90 7.39 -15.29
C TYR A 79 -15.49 8.18 -14.10
N ILE A 80 -15.21 7.74 -12.86
CA ILE A 80 -15.62 8.47 -11.66
C ILE A 80 -15.00 9.88 -11.67
N TYR A 81 -13.71 10.00 -12.00
CA TYR A 81 -13.01 11.28 -12.04
C TYR A 81 -13.65 12.24 -13.04
N ASP A 82 -13.88 11.79 -14.27
CA ASP A 82 -14.53 12.59 -15.32
C ASP A 82 -15.95 12.99 -14.95
N THR A 83 -16.71 12.10 -14.35
CA THR A 83 -18.09 12.37 -13.91
C THR A 83 -18.11 13.46 -12.83
N ILE A 84 -17.15 13.42 -11.90
CA ILE A 84 -16.97 14.45 -10.88
C ILE A 84 -16.65 15.81 -11.51
N GLN A 85 -15.76 15.85 -12.50
CA GLN A 85 -15.38 17.09 -13.17
C GLN A 85 -16.53 17.68 -13.99
N LYS A 86 -17.27 16.84 -14.73
CA LYS A 86 -18.45 17.24 -15.53
C LYS A 86 -19.61 17.70 -14.64
N LYS A 87 -19.84 17.03 -13.51
CA LYS A 87 -20.96 17.29 -12.60
C LYS A 87 -20.51 17.36 -11.12
N PRO A 88 -19.98 18.51 -10.66
CA PRO A 88 -19.45 18.66 -9.30
C PRO A 88 -20.49 18.56 -8.16
N SER A 89 -21.79 18.54 -8.48
CA SER A 89 -22.89 18.42 -7.52
C SER A 89 -23.39 16.99 -7.33
N ILE A 90 -22.80 15.99 -8.01
CA ILE A 90 -23.25 14.60 -7.94
C ILE A 90 -23.02 13.97 -6.55
N LEU A 91 -23.95 13.13 -6.10
CA LEU A 91 -23.87 12.47 -4.80
C LEU A 91 -23.04 11.17 -4.92
N ILE A 92 -22.50 10.69 -3.79
CA ILE A 92 -21.80 9.39 -3.76
C ILE A 92 -22.74 8.24 -4.18
N LYS A 93 -24.05 8.33 -3.86
CA LYS A 93 -25.03 7.30 -4.26
C LYS A 93 -25.16 7.22 -5.78
N ASP A 94 -25.14 8.37 -6.45
CA ASP A 94 -25.23 8.42 -7.91
C ASP A 94 -23.93 7.89 -8.54
N LEU A 95 -22.76 8.27 -8.00
CA LEU A 95 -21.47 7.70 -8.42
C LEU A 95 -21.39 6.17 -8.25
N LEU A 96 -22.10 5.61 -7.28
CA LEU A 96 -22.20 4.16 -7.14
C LEU A 96 -23.05 3.54 -8.24
N GLY A 97 -24.14 4.22 -8.64
CA GLY A 97 -24.98 3.79 -9.76
C GLY A 97 -24.23 3.78 -11.08
N GLU A 98 -23.40 4.80 -11.32
CA GLU A 98 -22.54 4.88 -12.51
C GLU A 98 -21.57 3.71 -12.65
N VAL A 99 -21.15 3.11 -11.52
CA VAL A 99 -20.20 1.99 -11.48
C VAL A 99 -20.90 0.70 -11.04
N ASP A 100 -22.20 0.59 -11.35
CA ASP A 100 -23.02 -0.62 -11.13
C ASP A 100 -22.90 -1.21 -9.72
N PHE A 101 -22.79 -0.36 -8.70
CA PHE A 101 -22.69 -0.74 -7.29
C PHE A 101 -21.62 -1.81 -6.98
N LYS A 102 -20.55 -1.92 -7.80
CA LYS A 102 -19.46 -2.90 -7.61
C LYS A 102 -18.80 -2.83 -6.24
N VAL A 103 -18.86 -1.66 -5.59
CA VAL A 103 -18.24 -1.40 -4.30
C VAL A 103 -19.18 -0.68 -3.33
N HIS A 104 -18.84 -0.73 -2.05
CA HIS A 104 -19.55 0.02 -1.02
C HIS A 104 -19.20 1.52 -1.07
N ARG A 105 -20.11 2.39 -0.60
CA ARG A 105 -19.96 3.86 -0.56
C ARG A 105 -18.63 4.36 0.04
N MET A 106 -18.10 3.62 1.02
CA MET A 106 -16.83 3.96 1.67
C MET A 106 -15.63 3.79 0.75
N SER A 107 -15.69 2.87 -0.22
CA SER A 107 -14.63 2.68 -1.20
C SER A 107 -14.54 3.89 -2.15
N ILE A 108 -15.68 4.42 -2.61
CA ILE A 108 -15.73 5.67 -3.41
C ILE A 108 -15.21 6.86 -2.59
N TRP A 109 -15.56 6.95 -1.31
CA TRP A 109 -15.06 8.00 -0.43
C TRP A 109 -13.53 7.94 -0.27
N ARG A 110 -12.95 6.74 -0.05
CA ARG A 110 -11.49 6.56 0.01
C ARG A 110 -10.84 6.89 -1.33
N LEU A 111 -11.42 6.44 -2.45
CA LEU A 111 -10.92 6.72 -3.79
C LEU A 111 -10.86 8.22 -4.06
N THR A 112 -11.94 8.96 -3.78
CA THR A 112 -11.97 10.42 -3.94
C THR A 112 -10.97 11.16 -3.04
N HIS A 113 -10.66 10.61 -1.86
CA HIS A 113 -9.59 11.14 -1.01
C HIS A 113 -8.21 10.91 -1.62
N GLU A 114 -7.94 9.70 -2.10
CA GLU A 114 -6.68 9.37 -2.78
C GLU A 114 -6.46 10.20 -4.05
N MET A 115 -7.54 10.53 -4.76
CA MET A 115 -7.50 11.41 -5.95
C MET A 115 -7.37 12.91 -5.61
N GLY A 116 -7.29 13.30 -4.33
CA GLY A 116 -7.22 14.71 -3.91
C GLY A 116 -8.55 15.47 -4.01
N LEU A 117 -9.64 14.80 -4.38
CA LEU A 117 -10.97 15.37 -4.55
C LEU A 117 -11.75 15.42 -3.23
N ARG A 118 -11.12 15.78 -2.11
CA ARG A 118 -11.82 15.80 -0.80
C ARG A 118 -12.92 16.86 -0.70
N LYS A 119 -12.75 18.00 -1.38
CA LYS A 119 -13.63 19.19 -1.32
C LYS A 119 -14.37 19.48 -2.63
N TRP A 120 -14.51 18.49 -3.50
CA TRP A 120 -15.08 18.64 -4.83
C TRP A 120 -16.57 19.02 -4.84
N ARG A 121 -17.32 18.61 -3.82
CA ARG A 121 -18.76 18.88 -3.76
C ARG A 121 -19.03 20.37 -3.58
N LYS A 122 -19.81 20.93 -4.50
CA LYS A 122 -20.37 22.27 -4.36
C LYS A 122 -21.36 22.29 -3.20
N THR A 123 -20.93 22.84 -2.07
CA THR A 123 -21.82 23.11 -0.93
C THR A 123 -22.62 24.37 -1.24
N GLN A 124 -23.91 24.40 -0.90
CA GLN A 124 -24.70 25.64 -0.95
C GLN A 124 -24.08 26.63 0.03
N ARG A 125 -23.41 27.67 -0.51
CA ARG A 125 -22.89 28.77 0.29
C ARG A 125 -23.99 29.82 0.43
N PRO A 126 -24.39 30.22 1.65
CA PRO A 126 -25.28 31.35 1.83
C PRO A 126 -24.68 32.60 1.17
N THR A 127 -25.52 33.40 0.52
CA THR A 127 -25.09 34.69 -0.03
C THR A 127 -24.72 35.64 1.10
N LEU A 128 -23.68 36.45 0.88
CA LEU A 128 -23.27 37.43 1.87
C LEU A 128 -24.31 38.55 1.90
N THR A 129 -25.10 38.62 2.96
CA THR A 129 -26.04 39.73 3.16
C THR A 129 -25.25 41.00 3.48
N PRO A 130 -25.77 42.20 3.11
CA PRO A 130 -25.10 43.48 3.38
C PRO A 130 -24.76 43.66 4.87
N THR A 131 -25.64 43.22 5.77
CA THR A 131 -25.42 43.20 7.23
C THR A 131 -24.22 42.36 7.67
N HIS A 132 -23.95 41.23 7.01
CA HIS A 132 -22.77 40.41 7.29
C HIS A 132 -21.49 41.00 6.69
N ALA A 133 -21.59 41.74 5.58
CA ALA A 133 -20.47 42.44 4.96
C ALA A 133 -19.99 43.61 5.82
N GLU A 134 -20.91 44.44 6.31
CA GLU A 134 -20.61 45.56 7.22
C GLU A 134 -19.90 45.09 8.51
N LYS A 135 -20.35 43.97 9.09
CA LYS A 135 -19.70 43.37 10.28
C LYS A 135 -18.29 42.83 10.03
N ARG A 136 -17.87 42.61 8.78
CA ARG A 136 -16.51 42.15 8.44
C ARG A 136 -15.53 43.29 8.18
N LEU A 137 -16.04 44.47 7.85
CA LEU A 137 -15.24 45.68 7.62
C LEU A 137 -14.96 46.47 8.91
N ARG A 138 -15.60 46.09 10.02
CA ARG A 138 -15.45 46.67 11.35
C ARG A 138 -14.59 45.76 12.22
#